data_AF-A0A373Q7Y3-F1
#
_entry.id   AF-A0A373Q7Y3-F1
#
_cell.length_a   1.000
_cell.length_b   1.000
_cell.length_c   1.000
_cell.angle_alpha   90.00
_cell.angle_beta   90.00
_cell.angle_gamma   90.00
#
_symmetry.space_group_name_H-M   'P 1'
#
loop_
_entity.id
_entity.type
_entity.pdbx_description
1 polymer ?
#
loop_
_entity_poly.entity_id
_entity_poly.type
_entity_poly.pdbx_seq_one_letter_code
_entity_poly.pdbx_strand_id
1 'polypeptide(L)'
;MLEKLIDKAKNAMKEALVYAEKITDGRTMSEKTNILNANYYMAQFHAYLELIEDIDLDTFVKLSEETMKDGDRVLERIGRLY
;
A
#
# COMPACT_ATOMS: atom_id res chain seq x y z
N MET A 1 14.29 2.87 15.76
CA MET A 1 14.31 1.91 14.63
C MET A 1 12.88 1.65 14.16
N LEU A 2 12.00 1.23 15.07
CA LEU A 2 10.56 1.07 14.86
C LEU A 2 9.87 2.31 14.25
N GLU A 3 10.07 3.51 14.80
CA GLU A 3 9.49 4.75 14.25
C GLU A 3 9.80 4.97 12.76
N LYS A 4 11.05 4.70 12.34
CA LYS A 4 11.44 4.82 10.93
C LYS A 4 10.74 3.78 10.05
N LEU A 5 10.43 2.59 10.58
CA LEU A 5 9.67 1.56 9.86
C LEU A 5 8.20 1.98 9.72
N ILE A 6 7.61 2.53 10.78
CA ILE A 6 6.24 3.07 10.76
C ILE A 6 6.12 4.17 9.70
N ASP A 7 7.06 5.13 9.68
CA ASP A 7 7.06 6.21 8.69
C ASP A 7 7.18 5.68 7.26
N LYS A 8 8.04 4.68 7.05
CA LYS A 8 8.19 4.03 5.74
C LYS A 8 6.94 3.29 5.31
N ALA A 9 6.29 2.57 6.22
CA ALA A 9 5.03 1.88 5.95
C ALA A 9 3.92 2.88 5.58
N LYS A 10 3.74 3.94 6.38
CA LYS A 10 2.75 4.98 6.09
C LYS A 10 2.99 5.68 4.75
N ASN A 11 4.25 5.97 4.43
CA ASN A 11 4.61 6.54 3.14
C ASN A 11 4.37 5.57 1.98
N ALA A 12 4.69 4.29 2.13
CA ALA A 12 4.41 3.28 1.11
C ALA A 12 2.90 3.16 0.83
N MET A 13 2.05 3.09 1.85
CA MET A 13 0.60 3.08 1.67
C MET A 13 0.09 4.35 0.96
N LYS A 14 0.61 5.53 1.36
CA LYS A 14 0.27 6.80 0.73
C LYS A 14 0.63 6.82 -0.75
N GLU A 15 1.84 6.40 -1.11
CA GLU A 15 2.27 6.33 -2.51
C GLU A 15 1.42 5.33 -3.30
N ALA A 16 1.14 4.15 -2.73
CA ALA A 16 0.26 3.15 -3.34
C ALA A 16 -1.11 3.76 -3.70
N LEU A 17 -1.70 4.53 -2.78
CA LEU A 17 -2.97 5.22 -3.00
C LEU A 17 -2.88 6.28 -4.09
N VAL A 18 -1.82 7.10 -4.10
CA VAL A 18 -1.59 8.13 -5.12
C VAL A 18 -1.52 7.54 -6.53
N TYR A 19 -0.88 6.38 -6.70
CA TYR A 19 -0.87 5.71 -8.00
C TYR A 19 -2.20 5.03 -8.31
N ALA A 20 -2.84 4.42 -7.32
CA ALA A 20 -4.14 3.76 -7.49
C ALA A 20 -5.25 4.74 -7.93
N GLU A 21 -5.24 5.98 -7.43
CA GLU A 21 -6.22 7.01 -7.80
C GLU A 21 -6.09 7.50 -9.24
N LYS A 22 -4.95 7.27 -9.89
CA LYS A 22 -4.73 7.57 -11.31
C LYS A 22 -5.24 6.47 -12.24
N ILE A 23 -5.81 5.39 -11.70
CA ILE A 23 -6.36 4.27 -12.44
C ILE A 23 -7.87 4.48 -12.62
N THR A 24 -8.33 4.53 -13.86
CA THR A 24 -9.76 4.65 -14.18
C THR A 24 -10.32 3.32 -14.66
N ASP A 25 -9.86 2.84 -15.81
CA ASP A 25 -10.23 1.56 -16.42
C ASP A 25 -9.03 0.64 -16.73
N GLY A 26 -7.80 1.15 -16.56
CA GLY A 26 -6.59 0.35 -16.63
C GLY A 26 -6.16 -0.06 -18.05
N ARG A 27 -6.73 0.56 -19.08
CA ARG A 27 -6.50 0.15 -20.48
C ARG A 27 -5.28 0.81 -21.09
N THR A 28 -4.93 2.01 -20.65
CA THR A 28 -3.81 2.76 -21.22
C THR A 28 -2.46 2.27 -20.66
N MET A 29 -1.38 2.49 -21.41
CA MET A 29 -0.04 2.18 -20.93
C MET A 29 0.31 2.98 -19.67
N SER A 30 -0.12 4.24 -19.59
CA SER A 30 0.07 5.09 -18.41
C SER A 30 -0.61 4.49 -17.17
N GLU A 31 -1.85 4.02 -17.30
CA GLU A 31 -2.54 3.37 -16.19
C GLU A 31 -1.90 2.04 -15.81
N LYS A 32 -1.44 1.22 -16.78
CA LYS A 32 -0.68 0.00 -16.49
C LYS A 32 0.58 0.27 -15.67
N THR A 33 1.29 1.35 -15.97
CA THR A 33 2.42 1.81 -15.15
C THR A 33 1.97 2.21 -13.75
N ASN A 34 0.84 2.92 -13.62
CA ASN A 34 0.28 3.27 -12.30
C ASN A 34 -0.13 2.03 -11.50
N ILE A 35 -0.70 1.01 -12.15
CA ILE A 35 -1.02 -0.28 -11.54
C ILE A 35 0.24 -0.97 -11.01
N LEU A 36 1.31 -1.00 -11.81
CA LEU A 36 2.59 -1.59 -11.38
C LEU A 36 3.18 -0.83 -10.19
N ASN A 37 3.15 0.50 -10.22
CA ASN A 37 3.65 1.34 -9.12
C ASN A 37 2.81 1.15 -7.85
N ALA A 38 1.48 1.10 -7.96
CA ALA A 38 0.61 0.84 -6.81
C ALA A 38 0.92 -0.52 -6.17
N ASN A 39 1.08 -1.58 -6.99
CA ASN A 39 1.50 -2.90 -6.50
C ASN A 39 2.89 -2.89 -5.84
N TYR A 40 3.85 -2.18 -6.44
CA TYR A 40 5.19 -2.05 -5.88
C TYR A 40 5.17 -1.44 -4.47
N TYR A 41 4.43 -0.35 -4.28
CA TYR A 41 4.32 0.28 -2.97
C TYR A 41 3.48 -0.53 -1.97
N MET A 42 2.46 -1.26 -2.42
CA MET A 42 1.76 -2.24 -1.56
C MET A 42 2.71 -3.33 -1.06
N ALA A 43 3.56 -3.87 -1.93
CA ALA A 43 4.55 -4.87 -1.53
C ALA A 43 5.55 -4.29 -0.51
N GLN A 44 6.01 -3.05 -0.70
CA GLN A 44 6.84 -2.37 0.30
C GLN A 44 6.12 -2.18 1.64
N PHE A 45 4.86 -1.76 1.60
CA PHE A 45 4.05 -1.59 2.80
C PHE A 45 3.95 -2.89 3.60
N HIS A 46 3.62 -4.01 2.94
CA HIS A 46 3.54 -5.32 3.59
C HIS A 46 4.90 -5.78 4.16
N ALA A 47 5.98 -5.58 3.42
CA ALA A 47 7.32 -5.90 3.93
C ALA A 47 7.68 -5.08 5.18
N TYR A 48 7.26 -3.81 5.25
CA TYR A 48 7.46 -3.01 6.47
C TYR A 48 6.56 -3.45 7.62
N LEU A 49 5.31 -3.88 7.34
CA LEU A 49 4.44 -4.44 8.37
C LEU A 49 5.00 -5.72 8.97
N GLU A 50 5.54 -6.63 8.17
CA GLU A 50 6.17 -7.87 8.63
C GLU A 50 7.34 -7.56 9.58
N LEU A 51 8.21 -6.60 9.21
CA LEU A 51 9.29 -6.15 10.09
C LEU A 51 8.80 -5.47 11.38
N ILE A 52 7.63 -4.81 11.35
CA ILE A 52 7.03 -4.20 12.53
C ILE A 52 6.43 -5.28 13.43
N GLU A 53 5.76 -6.28 12.87
CA GLU A 53 5.19 -7.42 13.60
C GLU A 53 6.24 -8.15 14.43
N ASP A 54 7.41 -8.40 13.85
CA ASP A 54 8.55 -9.03 14.52
C ASP A 54 9.09 -8.21 15.71
N ILE A 55 8.89 -6.90 15.72
CA ILE A 55 9.43 -5.98 16.73
C ILE A 55 8.38 -5.62 17.79
N ASP A 56 7.15 -5.29 17.35
CA ASP A 56 6.06 -4.78 18.17
C ASP A 56 4.69 -5.10 17.53
N LEU A 57 4.10 -6.20 17.99
CA LEU A 57 2.81 -6.70 17.52
C LEU A 57 1.66 -5.69 17.74
N ASP A 58 1.68 -4.92 18.84
CA ASP A 58 0.61 -3.95 19.13
C ASP A 58 0.62 -2.81 18.11
N THR A 59 1.81 -2.33 17.75
CA THR A 59 1.98 -1.34 16.69
C THR A 59 1.57 -1.91 15.33
N PHE A 60 1.92 -3.17 15.02
CA PHE A 60 1.49 -3.84 13.80
C PHE A 60 -0.04 -3.88 13.67
N VAL A 61 -0.74 -4.33 14.72
CA VAL A 61 -2.22 -4.42 14.74
C VAL A 61 -2.82 -3.05 14.48
N LYS A 62 -2.37 -2.03 15.23
CA LYS A 62 -2.87 -0.67 15.09
C LYS A 62 -2.65 -0.11 13.68
N LEU A 63 -1.45 -0.29 13.11
CA LEU A 63 -1.15 0.24 11.79
C LEU A 63 -1.94 -0.49 10.68
N SER A 64 -2.14 -1.80 10.83
CA SER A 64 -2.96 -2.60 9.91
C SER A 64 -4.41 -2.13 9.93
N GLU A 65 -4.98 -1.86 11.11
CA GLU A 65 -6.33 -1.30 11.26
C GLU A 65 -6.45 0.11 10.66
N GLU A 66 -5.47 0.99 10.94
CA GLU A 66 -5.44 2.38 10.42
C GLU A 66 -5.43 2.42 8.89
N THR A 67 -4.77 1.46 8.24
CA THR A 67 -4.52 1.45 6.80
C THR A 67 -5.43 0.53 6.00
N MET A 68 -6.27 -0.27 6.67
CA MET A 68 -7.15 -1.26 6.03
C MET A 68 -8.00 -0.66 4.91
N LYS A 69 -8.67 0.48 5.16
CA LYS A 69 -9.52 1.14 4.15
C LYS A 69 -8.75 1.64 2.94
N ASP A 70 -7.53 2.14 3.15
CA ASP A 70 -6.68 2.61 2.07
C ASP A 70 -6.16 1.42 1.24
N GLY A 71 -5.79 0.33 1.91
CA GLY A 71 -5.42 -0.94 1.27
C GLY A 71 -6.56 -1.50 0.42
N ASP A 72 -7.78 -1.58 0.95
CA ASP A 72 -8.97 -2.01 0.23
C ASP A 72 -9.22 -1.15 -1.02
N ARG A 73 -9.06 0.16 -0.89
CA ARG A 73 -9.23 1.10 -2.00
C ARG A 73 -8.16 0.92 -3.08
N VAL A 74 -6.91 0.66 -2.71
CA VAL A 74 -5.84 0.34 -3.65
C VAL A 74 -6.16 -0.96 -4.40
N LEU A 75 -6.57 -2.00 -3.66
CA LEU A 75 -6.95 -3.30 -4.22
C LEU A 75 -8.16 -3.20 -5.15
N GLU A 76 -9.18 -2.41 -4.81
CA GLU A 76 -10.34 -2.17 -5.68
C GLU A 76 -9.91 -1.55 -7.02
N ARG A 77 -9.01 -0.56 -6.98
CA ARG A 77 -8.54 0.13 -8.19
C ARG A 77 -7.69 -0.76 -9.08
N ILE A 78 -6.84 -1.58 -8.49
CA ILE A 78 -6.03 -2.58 -9.22
C ILE A 78 -6.93 -3.72 -9.74
N GLY A 79 -7.91 -4.15 -8.95
CA GLY A 79 -8.77 -5.29 -9.21
C GLY A 79 -9.77 -5.12 -10.36
N ARG A 80 -10.10 -3.89 -10.76
CA ARG A 80 -10.97 -3.58 -11.93
C ARG A 80 -10.44 -4.10 -13.27
N LEU A 81 -9.26 -4.72 -13.29
CA LEU A 81 -8.60 -5.31 -14.47
C LEU A 81 -8.91 -6.80 -14.68
N TYR A 82 -9.45 -7.49 -13.68
CA TYR A 82 -9.81 -8.91 -13.71
C TYR A 82 -11.32 -9.09 -13.63
#